data_AF-A0A7G3ZYF7-F1
#
_entry.id   AF-A0A7G3ZYF7-F1
#
_cell.length_a   1.000
_cell.length_b   1.000
_cell.length_c   1.000
_cell.angle_alpha   90.00
_cell.angle_beta   90.00
_cell.angle_gamma   90.00
#
_symmetry.space_group_name_H-M   'P 1'
#
loop_
_entity.id
_entity.type
_entity.pdbx_description
1 polymer ?
#
loop_
_entity_poly.entity_id
_entity_poly.type
_entity_poly.pdbx_seq_one_letter_code
_entity_poly.pdbx_strand_id
1 'polypeptide(L)'
;MGSASLHPYHSIEEMRTVWRIAMHLMYITTQKKTHSALDCSLCVNQEAKMETVNRLQLTLADTTSADLTSLTLFCLGVLNTISQEDEITFQRGLEYLRQSVSNKNKHAAYYLALIHAGRHQDKITLTLRDQEKAIQYYLISFRLDYYEALNDLMLSLRTGTGVISKDKARWHQLFIQLFIEAGQNKDNILISHLIRCLVQQDYVTSNSEHFLFLAAEIINFWMKTPYWNQRYTKLVEGYLQQERTKENQGSLYFFYKLGFSQSQGTYFFNSKVILNEDDIHFIQSIQQLDHEFENRETSAQGERMEQFRTCTIL
;
A
#
# COMPACT_ATOMS: atom_id res chain seq x y z
N MET A 1 -35.80 2.72 -33.72
CA MET A 1 -34.63 2.05 -33.10
C MET A 1 -35.19 1.05 -32.11
N GLY A 2 -34.95 -0.25 -32.31
CA GLY A 2 -35.54 -1.28 -31.45
C GLY A 2 -34.94 -1.19 -30.05
N SER A 3 -35.79 -1.14 -29.02
CA SER A 3 -35.34 -1.26 -27.64
C SER A 3 -34.74 -2.65 -27.46
N ALA A 4 -33.41 -2.76 -27.48
CA ALA A 4 -32.75 -3.98 -27.06
C ALA A 4 -33.26 -4.30 -25.64
N SER A 5 -33.80 -5.49 -25.44
CA SER A 5 -34.28 -5.93 -24.14
C SER A 5 -33.10 -5.95 -23.17
N LEU A 6 -33.20 -5.14 -22.11
CA LEU A 6 -32.21 -5.10 -21.04
C LEU A 6 -32.27 -6.42 -20.27
N HIS A 7 -31.25 -7.25 -20.42
CA HIS A 7 -31.09 -8.49 -19.66
C HIS A 7 -30.02 -8.33 -18.57
N PRO A 8 -30.21 -8.92 -17.37
CA PRO A 8 -29.18 -8.96 -16.34
C PRO A 8 -27.95 -9.72 -16.84
N TYR A 9 -26.80 -9.43 -16.25
CA TYR A 9 -25.63 -10.30 -16.30
C TYR A 9 -25.87 -11.57 -15.48
N HIS A 10 -25.53 -12.72 -16.03
CA HIS A 10 -25.71 -14.04 -15.40
C HIS A 10 -24.39 -14.64 -14.89
N SER A 11 -23.24 -14.06 -15.23
CA SER A 11 -21.94 -14.56 -14.79
C SER A 11 -20.88 -13.46 -14.64
N ILE A 12 -19.81 -13.79 -13.91
CA ILE A 12 -18.63 -12.92 -13.76
C ILE A 12 -17.96 -12.66 -15.12
N GLU A 13 -18.01 -13.64 -16.03
CA GLU A 13 -17.38 -13.52 -17.35
C GLU A 13 -18.05 -12.42 -18.19
N GLU A 14 -19.39 -12.36 -18.16
CA GLU A 14 -20.14 -11.29 -18.84
C GLU A 14 -19.86 -9.91 -18.23
N MET A 15 -19.59 -9.86 -16.93
CA MET A 15 -19.25 -8.64 -16.21
C MET A 15 -17.81 -8.15 -16.45
N ARG A 16 -16.95 -8.94 -17.10
CA ARG A 16 -15.52 -8.62 -17.25
C ARG A 16 -15.29 -7.24 -17.89
N THR A 17 -16.06 -6.88 -18.92
CA THR A 17 -15.94 -5.57 -19.59
C THR A 17 -16.36 -4.43 -18.66
N VAL A 18 -17.46 -4.60 -17.93
CA VAL A 18 -17.97 -3.59 -16.97
C VAL A 18 -16.99 -3.39 -15.82
N TRP A 19 -16.42 -4.48 -15.30
CA TRP A 19 -15.40 -4.43 -14.27
C TRP A 19 -14.15 -3.68 -14.73
N ARG A 20 -13.67 -3.93 -15.96
CA ARG A 20 -12.51 -3.20 -16.53
C ARG A 20 -12.79 -1.70 -16.63
N ILE A 21 -14.00 -1.33 -17.05
CA ILE A 21 -14.46 0.07 -17.08
C ILE A 21 -14.45 0.66 -15.67
N ALA A 22 -15.03 -0.03 -14.68
CA ALA A 22 -15.05 0.43 -13.29
C ALA A 22 -13.63 0.60 -12.72
N MET A 23 -12.72 -0.36 -12.91
CA MET A 23 -11.33 -0.24 -12.47
C MET A 23 -10.61 0.93 -13.12
N HIS A 24 -10.83 1.15 -14.41
CA HIS A 24 -10.24 2.25 -15.14
C HIS A 24 -10.75 3.62 -14.64
N LEU A 25 -12.06 3.71 -14.45
CA LEU A 25 -12.72 4.89 -13.91
C LEU A 25 -12.23 5.22 -12.48
N MET A 26 -12.15 4.20 -11.61
CA MET A 26 -11.56 4.30 -10.28
C MET A 26 -10.13 4.84 -10.31
N TYR A 27 -9.31 4.37 -11.26
CA TYR A 27 -7.94 4.81 -11.43
C TYR A 27 -7.85 6.28 -11.84
N ILE A 28 -8.63 6.70 -12.85
CA ILE A 28 -8.63 8.10 -13.32
C ILE A 28 -9.08 9.04 -12.21
N THR A 29 -10.17 8.72 -11.49
CA THR A 29 -10.71 9.64 -10.48
C THR A 29 -9.83 9.78 -9.24
N THR A 30 -8.84 8.93 -9.07
CA THR A 30 -7.94 8.91 -7.90
C THR A 30 -6.52 9.37 -8.21
N GLN A 31 -6.15 9.52 -9.49
CA GLN A 31 -4.83 9.98 -9.93
C GLN A 31 -4.86 11.46 -10.31
N LYS A 32 -3.99 12.28 -9.70
CA LYS A 32 -3.95 13.75 -9.90
C LYS A 32 -3.51 14.23 -11.30
N LYS A 33 -3.04 13.34 -12.19
CA LYS A 33 -2.41 13.74 -13.46
C LYS A 33 -3.19 13.27 -14.70
N THR A 34 -3.71 14.25 -15.44
CA THR A 34 -3.72 14.34 -16.92
C THR A 34 -4.45 13.26 -17.72
N HIS A 35 -5.59 12.77 -17.27
CA HIS A 35 -6.59 12.28 -18.23
C HIS A 35 -7.84 13.13 -18.13
N SER A 36 -8.08 13.92 -19.18
CA SER A 36 -9.42 14.43 -19.45
C SER A 36 -10.29 13.18 -19.67
N ALA A 37 -11.32 12.99 -18.86
CA ALA A 37 -12.25 11.87 -19.03
C ALA A 37 -12.96 11.90 -20.41
N LEU A 38 -12.87 13.03 -21.11
CA LEU A 38 -13.46 13.28 -22.42
C LEU A 38 -12.69 12.61 -23.57
N ASP A 39 -11.40 12.31 -23.39
CA ASP A 39 -10.56 11.72 -24.46
C ASP A 39 -10.34 10.21 -24.29
N CYS A 40 -10.96 9.58 -23.30
CA CYS A 40 -10.74 8.18 -23.02
C CYS A 40 -11.70 7.27 -23.79
N SER A 41 -11.17 6.44 -24.68
CA SER A 41 -11.93 5.43 -25.45
C SER A 41 -12.61 4.35 -24.58
N LEU A 42 -12.23 4.25 -23.29
CA LEU A 42 -12.84 3.35 -22.31
C LEU A 42 -13.90 4.05 -21.45
N CYS A 43 -14.00 5.38 -21.51
CA CYS A 43 -15.05 6.11 -20.81
C CYS A 43 -16.36 5.96 -21.58
N VAL A 44 -17.32 5.34 -20.92
CA VAL A 44 -18.65 5.06 -21.46
C VAL A 44 -19.38 6.38 -21.67
N ASN A 45 -19.97 6.59 -22.85
CA ASN A 45 -20.86 7.73 -23.07
C ASN A 45 -22.06 7.67 -22.08
N GLN A 46 -22.74 8.79 -21.85
CA GLN A 46 -23.76 8.88 -20.81
C GLN A 46 -24.93 7.89 -21.00
N GLU A 47 -25.31 7.62 -22.25
CA GLU A 47 -26.38 6.68 -22.60
C GLU A 47 -25.99 5.23 -22.25
N ALA A 48 -24.82 4.77 -22.67
CA ALA A 48 -24.33 3.44 -22.36
C ALA A 48 -24.01 3.28 -20.86
N LYS A 49 -23.69 4.38 -20.14
CA LYS A 49 -23.57 4.36 -18.67
C LYS A 49 -24.92 4.04 -18.03
N MET A 50 -25.98 4.73 -18.44
CA MET A 50 -27.33 4.51 -17.90
C MET A 50 -27.82 3.09 -18.19
N GLU A 51 -27.60 2.60 -19.42
CA GLU A 51 -27.90 1.21 -19.80
C GLU A 51 -27.16 0.22 -18.90
N THR A 52 -25.86 0.43 -18.69
CA THR A 52 -25.01 -0.42 -17.84
C THR A 52 -25.50 -0.43 -16.39
N VAL A 53 -25.82 0.73 -15.83
CA VAL A 53 -26.35 0.85 -14.46
C VAL A 53 -27.68 0.10 -14.33
N ASN A 54 -28.59 0.23 -15.30
CA ASN A 54 -29.86 -0.50 -15.28
C ASN A 54 -29.66 -2.01 -15.32
N ARG A 55 -28.76 -2.51 -16.19
CA ARG A 55 -28.42 -3.95 -16.24
C ARG A 55 -27.82 -4.45 -14.93
N LEU A 56 -26.92 -3.67 -14.32
CA LEU A 56 -26.33 -4.01 -13.02
C LEU A 56 -27.38 -4.06 -11.90
N GLN A 57 -28.36 -3.15 -11.90
CA GLN A 57 -29.47 -3.18 -10.94
C GLN A 57 -30.34 -4.42 -11.11
N LEU A 58 -30.65 -4.81 -12.36
CA LEU A 58 -31.34 -6.06 -12.64
C LEU A 58 -30.54 -7.28 -12.18
N THR A 59 -29.22 -7.31 -12.43
CA THR A 59 -28.34 -8.37 -11.93
C THR A 59 -28.38 -8.46 -10.41
N LEU A 60 -28.31 -7.33 -9.70
CA LEU A 60 -28.32 -7.31 -8.24
C LEU A 60 -29.64 -7.87 -7.66
N ALA A 61 -30.76 -7.66 -8.36
CA ALA A 61 -32.07 -8.15 -7.94
C ALA A 61 -32.27 -9.66 -8.18
N ASP A 62 -31.59 -10.22 -9.19
CA ASP A 62 -31.80 -11.60 -9.66
C ASP A 62 -30.68 -12.59 -9.23
N THR A 63 -29.52 -12.07 -8.84
CA THR A 63 -28.36 -12.92 -8.52
C THR A 63 -28.50 -13.69 -7.20
N THR A 64 -28.10 -14.95 -7.23
CA THR A 64 -27.88 -15.78 -6.03
C THR A 64 -26.39 -15.98 -5.71
N SER A 65 -25.49 -15.58 -6.62
CA SER A 65 -24.05 -15.75 -6.46
C SER A 65 -23.45 -14.60 -5.66
N ALA A 66 -22.79 -14.93 -4.53
CA ALA A 66 -22.12 -13.96 -3.67
C ALA A 66 -21.03 -13.17 -4.41
N ASP A 67 -20.26 -13.84 -5.28
CA ASP A 67 -19.19 -13.19 -6.06
C ASP A 67 -19.76 -12.23 -7.11
N LEU A 68 -20.83 -12.65 -7.79
CA LEU A 68 -21.51 -11.79 -8.77
C LEU A 68 -22.15 -10.58 -8.09
N THR A 69 -22.76 -10.77 -6.92
CA THR A 69 -23.28 -9.69 -6.07
C THR A 69 -22.18 -8.72 -5.68
N SER A 70 -21.06 -9.25 -5.17
CA SER A 70 -19.90 -8.48 -4.74
C SER A 70 -19.34 -7.60 -5.86
N LEU A 71 -19.20 -8.18 -7.06
CA LEU A 71 -18.71 -7.49 -8.26
C LEU A 71 -19.71 -6.45 -8.79
N THR A 72 -21.01 -6.77 -8.77
CA THR A 72 -22.10 -5.87 -9.17
C THR A 72 -22.16 -4.64 -8.29
N LEU A 73 -22.10 -4.83 -6.97
CA LEU A 73 -22.04 -3.74 -5.99
C LEU A 73 -20.81 -2.86 -6.19
N PHE A 74 -19.64 -3.45 -6.45
CA PHE A 74 -18.43 -2.68 -6.75
C PHE A 74 -18.62 -1.79 -8.00
N CYS A 75 -19.11 -2.37 -9.10
CA CYS A 75 -19.30 -1.64 -10.36
C CYS A 75 -20.33 -0.51 -10.20
N LEU A 76 -21.47 -0.77 -9.56
CA LEU A 76 -22.46 0.26 -9.25
C LEU A 76 -21.88 1.37 -8.38
N GLY A 77 -21.08 1.00 -7.36
CA GLY A 77 -20.41 1.94 -6.48
C GLY A 77 -19.49 2.90 -7.22
N VAL A 78 -18.63 2.37 -8.10
CA VAL A 78 -17.74 3.20 -8.93
C VAL A 78 -18.53 4.09 -9.89
N LEU A 79 -19.48 3.55 -10.64
CA LEU A 79 -20.22 4.33 -11.63
C LEU A 79 -21.02 5.48 -11.01
N ASN A 80 -21.55 5.29 -9.80
CA ASN A 80 -22.31 6.30 -9.08
C ASN A 80 -21.43 7.35 -8.39
N THR A 81 -20.25 6.99 -7.90
CA THR A 81 -19.32 7.94 -7.25
C THR A 81 -18.64 8.90 -8.23
N ILE A 82 -18.76 8.67 -9.53
CA ILE A 82 -18.14 9.51 -10.58
C ILE A 82 -19.14 10.52 -11.16
N SER A 83 -20.43 10.40 -10.81
CA SER A 83 -21.45 11.33 -11.28
C SER A 83 -21.27 12.70 -10.61
N GLN A 84 -20.73 13.67 -11.34
CA GLN A 84 -20.18 14.92 -10.79
C GLN A 84 -21.19 15.91 -10.16
N GLU A 85 -22.48 15.57 -10.05
CA GLU A 85 -23.52 16.58 -9.75
C GLU A 85 -24.65 16.12 -8.82
N ASP A 86 -24.71 14.84 -8.41
CA ASP A 86 -25.80 14.35 -7.56
C ASP A 86 -25.27 13.68 -6.29
N GLU A 87 -25.40 14.39 -5.17
CA GLU A 87 -25.03 13.90 -3.84
C GLU A 87 -25.79 12.62 -3.46
N ILE A 88 -27.06 12.47 -3.86
CA ILE A 88 -27.85 11.29 -3.54
C ILE A 88 -27.28 10.07 -4.28
N THR A 89 -26.97 10.21 -5.57
CA THR A 89 -26.31 9.16 -6.35
C THR A 89 -24.92 8.86 -5.79
N PHE A 90 -24.15 9.88 -5.41
CA PHE A 90 -22.83 9.69 -4.81
C PHE A 90 -22.91 8.87 -3.51
N GLN A 91 -23.80 9.24 -2.58
CA GLN A 91 -24.01 8.52 -1.32
C GLN A 91 -24.48 7.09 -1.54
N ARG A 92 -25.36 6.87 -2.52
CA ARG A 92 -25.77 5.51 -2.94
C ARG A 92 -24.58 4.71 -3.46
N GLY A 93 -23.68 5.35 -4.21
CA GLY A 93 -22.42 4.75 -4.67
C GLY A 93 -21.54 4.29 -3.51
N LEU A 94 -21.35 5.14 -2.49
CA LEU A 94 -20.61 4.75 -1.28
C LEU A 94 -21.25 3.56 -0.58
N GLU A 95 -22.58 3.52 -0.50
CA GLU A 95 -23.29 2.42 0.15
C GLU A 95 -23.08 1.09 -0.59
N TYR A 96 -23.15 1.11 -1.93
CA TYR A 96 -22.80 -0.08 -2.72
C TYR A 96 -21.34 -0.53 -2.49
N LEU A 97 -20.38 0.40 -2.39
CA LEU A 97 -19.01 0.05 -2.07
C LEU A 97 -18.88 -0.59 -0.69
N ARG A 98 -19.56 -0.07 0.34
CA ARG A 98 -19.55 -0.66 1.69
C ARG A 98 -20.12 -2.08 1.69
N GLN A 99 -21.24 -2.30 1.00
CA GLN A 99 -21.83 -3.62 0.85
C GLN A 99 -20.91 -4.57 0.08
N SER A 100 -20.21 -4.08 -0.95
CA SER A 100 -19.21 -4.84 -1.68
C SER A 100 -18.03 -5.26 -0.77
N VAL A 101 -17.57 -4.39 0.13
CA VAL A 101 -16.56 -4.73 1.15
C VAL A 101 -17.06 -5.81 2.11
N SER A 102 -18.32 -5.73 2.56
CA SER A 102 -18.94 -6.78 3.38
C SER A 102 -18.95 -8.13 2.65
N ASN A 103 -19.08 -8.10 1.32
CA ASN A 103 -18.94 -9.24 0.42
C ASN A 103 -17.48 -9.50 -0.02
N LYS A 104 -16.52 -9.16 0.83
CA LYS A 104 -15.08 -9.46 0.68
C LYS A 104 -14.43 -8.91 -0.60
N ASN A 105 -14.98 -7.84 -1.18
CA ASN A 105 -14.38 -7.20 -2.34
C ASN A 105 -13.18 -6.31 -1.96
N LYS A 106 -11.98 -6.77 -2.29
CA LYS A 106 -10.73 -6.05 -2.01
C LYS A 106 -10.60 -4.72 -2.75
N HIS A 107 -11.12 -4.62 -3.97
CA HIS A 107 -11.07 -3.40 -4.78
C HIS A 107 -12.03 -2.33 -4.24
N ALA A 108 -13.21 -2.73 -3.74
CA ALA A 108 -14.12 -1.81 -3.08
C ALA A 108 -13.49 -1.21 -1.81
N ALA A 109 -12.80 -2.04 -1.00
CA ALA A 109 -12.11 -1.58 0.20
C ALA A 109 -10.99 -0.60 -0.16
N TYR A 110 -10.17 -0.93 -1.16
CA TYR A 110 -9.13 -0.04 -1.66
C TYR A 110 -9.70 1.29 -2.16
N TYR A 111 -10.80 1.26 -2.91
CA TYR A 111 -11.41 2.48 -3.42
C TYR A 111 -11.97 3.38 -2.33
N LEU A 112 -12.63 2.81 -1.32
CA LEU A 112 -13.06 3.55 -0.14
C LEU A 112 -11.86 4.15 0.61
N ALA A 113 -10.73 3.44 0.68
CA ALA A 113 -9.48 3.98 1.24
C ALA A 113 -9.02 5.23 0.47
N LEU A 114 -9.04 5.19 -0.87
CA LEU A 114 -8.66 6.33 -1.72
C LEU A 114 -9.60 7.53 -1.56
N ILE A 115 -10.91 7.29 -1.44
CA ILE A 115 -11.92 8.32 -1.17
C ILE A 115 -11.66 9.00 0.18
N HIS A 116 -11.55 8.22 1.25
CA HIS A 116 -11.26 8.75 2.59
C HIS A 116 -9.87 9.39 2.69
N ALA A 117 -8.90 8.90 1.92
CA ALA A 117 -7.57 9.52 1.80
C ALA A 117 -7.62 10.89 1.11
N GLY A 118 -8.75 11.29 0.53
CA GLY A 118 -8.91 12.55 -0.20
C GLY A 118 -8.21 12.54 -1.56
N ARG A 119 -7.98 11.35 -2.14
CA ARG A 119 -7.39 11.19 -3.48
C ARG A 119 -8.44 11.25 -4.60
N HIS A 120 -9.71 11.02 -4.27
CA HIS A 120 -10.82 11.18 -5.20
C HIS A 120 -11.02 12.67 -5.57
N GLN A 121 -11.17 12.95 -6.87
CA GLN A 121 -11.18 14.33 -7.39
C GLN A 121 -12.52 15.09 -7.23
N ASP A 122 -13.59 14.41 -6.83
CA ASP A 122 -14.91 15.04 -6.66
C ASP A 122 -14.95 15.96 -5.42
N LYS A 123 -15.53 17.16 -5.56
CA LYS A 123 -15.72 18.13 -4.49
C LYS A 123 -16.54 17.57 -3.32
N ILE A 124 -17.49 16.67 -3.57
CA ILE A 124 -18.31 16.05 -2.52
C ILE A 124 -17.43 15.25 -1.55
N THR A 125 -16.30 14.71 -2.01
CA THR A 125 -15.40 13.91 -1.17
C THR A 125 -14.61 14.71 -0.14
N LEU A 126 -14.60 16.05 -0.22
CA LEU A 126 -13.91 16.89 0.75
C LEU A 126 -14.42 16.68 2.17
N THR A 127 -15.72 16.42 2.35
CA THR A 127 -16.35 16.21 3.66
C THR A 127 -16.14 14.80 4.20
N LEU A 128 -15.69 13.86 3.35
CA LEU A 128 -15.49 12.45 3.70
C LEU A 128 -14.05 12.12 4.08
N ARG A 129 -13.15 13.08 3.94
CA ARG A 129 -11.73 12.99 4.28
C ARG A 129 -11.55 12.59 5.74
N ASP A 130 -10.95 11.42 5.94
CA ASP A 130 -10.77 10.82 7.26
C ASP A 130 -9.55 9.89 7.23
N GLN A 131 -8.49 10.29 7.92
CA GLN A 131 -7.22 9.54 7.96
C GLN A 131 -7.41 8.13 8.53
N GLU A 132 -8.14 7.99 9.63
CA GLU A 132 -8.27 6.70 10.31
C GLU A 132 -9.11 5.72 9.49
N LYS A 133 -10.19 6.20 8.87
CA LYS A 133 -10.97 5.38 7.93
C LYS A 133 -10.15 4.99 6.70
N ALA A 134 -9.36 5.92 6.14
CA ALA A 134 -8.49 5.59 5.01
C ALA A 134 -7.54 4.44 5.36
N ILE A 135 -6.85 4.54 6.50
CA ILE A 135 -5.92 3.51 6.98
C ILE A 135 -6.66 2.19 7.24
N GLN A 136 -7.83 2.24 7.88
CA GLN A 136 -8.65 1.05 8.12
C GLN A 136 -9.02 0.33 6.82
N TYR A 137 -9.50 1.06 5.81
CA TYR A 137 -9.88 0.48 4.53
C TYR A 137 -8.69 -0.05 3.72
N TYR A 138 -7.53 0.61 3.78
CA TYR A 138 -6.28 0.06 3.22
C TYR A 138 -5.93 -1.29 3.86
N LEU A 139 -6.01 -1.39 5.19
CA LEU A 139 -5.74 -2.64 5.91
C LEU A 139 -6.78 -3.73 5.62
N ILE A 140 -8.06 -3.37 5.47
CA ILE A 140 -9.09 -4.32 5.03
C ILE A 140 -8.76 -4.87 3.64
N SER A 141 -8.44 -4.00 2.69
CA SER A 141 -8.09 -4.39 1.33
C SER A 141 -6.86 -5.29 1.29
N PHE A 142 -5.82 -4.95 2.06
CA PHE A 142 -4.62 -5.76 2.22
C PHE A 142 -4.92 -7.17 2.76
N ARG A 143 -5.74 -7.27 3.82
CA ARG A 143 -6.19 -8.55 4.40
C ARG A 143 -7.10 -9.38 3.47
N LEU A 144 -7.58 -8.78 2.38
CA LEU A 144 -8.30 -9.46 1.30
C LEU A 144 -7.37 -9.75 0.10
N ASP A 145 -6.07 -9.89 0.34
CA ASP A 145 -5.04 -10.19 -0.66
C ASP A 145 -4.92 -9.14 -1.77
N TYR A 146 -5.01 -7.85 -1.40
CA TYR A 146 -4.65 -6.73 -2.28
C TYR A 146 -3.41 -6.01 -1.74
N TYR A 147 -2.24 -6.56 -2.05
CA TYR A 147 -0.97 -6.12 -1.46
C TYR A 147 -0.56 -4.72 -1.88
N GLU A 148 -1.05 -4.24 -3.03
CA GLU A 148 -0.91 -2.87 -3.50
C GLU A 148 -1.52 -1.86 -2.51
N ALA A 149 -2.58 -2.23 -1.79
CA ALA A 149 -3.16 -1.38 -0.75
C ALA A 149 -2.18 -1.08 0.38
N LEU A 150 -1.38 -2.08 0.80
CA LEU A 150 -0.36 -1.86 1.82
C LEU A 150 0.77 -0.98 1.28
N ASN A 151 1.23 -1.20 0.05
CA ASN A 151 2.25 -0.36 -0.56
C ASN A 151 1.82 1.12 -0.56
N ASP A 152 0.58 1.40 -0.96
CA ASP A 152 0.02 2.76 -0.98
C ASP A 152 -0.12 3.37 0.40
N LEU A 153 -0.56 2.58 1.39
CA LEU A 153 -0.63 3.03 2.78
C LEU A 153 0.76 3.37 3.33
N MET A 154 1.74 2.48 3.12
CA MET A 154 3.12 2.68 3.58
C MET A 154 3.77 3.88 2.90
N LEU A 155 3.54 4.05 1.59
CA LEU A 155 3.95 5.24 0.86
C LEU A 155 3.34 6.51 1.45
N SER A 156 2.04 6.48 1.78
CA SER A 156 1.33 7.63 2.35
C SER A 156 1.85 8.00 3.74
N LEU A 157 2.09 7.03 4.62
CA LEU A 157 2.69 7.28 5.94
C LEU A 157 4.14 7.74 5.85
N ARG A 158 4.87 7.35 4.80
CA ARG A 158 6.27 7.75 4.57
C ARG A 158 6.42 9.17 4.04
N THR A 159 5.54 9.56 3.11
CA THR A 159 5.65 10.81 2.34
C THR A 159 4.66 11.89 2.77
N GLY A 160 3.56 11.50 3.41
CA GLY A 160 2.40 12.36 3.64
C GLY A 160 1.64 12.58 2.33
N THR A 161 0.54 11.85 2.11
CA THR A 161 -0.26 11.95 0.88
C THR A 161 -1.74 12.06 1.17
N GLY A 162 -2.40 13.03 0.53
CA GLY A 162 -3.82 13.28 0.74
C GLY A 162 -4.05 13.80 2.16
N VAL A 163 -4.90 13.12 2.93
CA VAL A 163 -5.14 13.43 4.36
C VAL A 163 -4.26 12.61 5.31
N ILE A 164 -3.57 11.58 4.80
CA ILE A 164 -2.69 10.74 5.61
C ILE A 164 -1.40 11.52 5.84
N SER A 165 -1.19 11.91 7.09
CA SER A 165 0.01 12.61 7.52
C SER A 165 1.22 11.67 7.48
N LYS A 166 2.40 12.26 7.25
CA LYS A 166 3.66 11.53 7.40
C LYS A 166 3.82 11.11 8.87
N ASP A 167 3.92 9.81 9.12
CA ASP A 167 4.02 9.24 10.46
C ASP A 167 4.93 8.00 10.43
N LYS A 168 6.20 8.23 10.77
CA LYS A 168 7.25 7.21 10.83
C LYS A 168 6.97 6.16 11.90
N ALA A 169 6.50 6.58 13.07
CA ALA A 169 6.28 5.70 14.21
C ALA A 169 5.15 4.72 13.89
N ARG A 170 4.05 5.22 13.31
CA ARG A 170 2.95 4.38 12.89
C ARG A 170 3.32 3.47 11.72
N TRP A 171 4.09 3.95 10.75
CA TRP A 171 4.62 3.11 9.67
C TRP A 171 5.42 1.92 10.23
N HIS A 172 6.33 2.19 11.17
CA HIS A 172 7.15 1.16 11.82
C HIS A 172 6.29 0.17 12.63
N GLN A 173 5.40 0.68 13.48
CA GLN A 173 4.52 -0.15 14.31
C GLN A 173 3.61 -1.06 13.48
N LEU A 174 3.05 -0.56 12.37
CA LEU A 174 2.19 -1.36 11.50
C LEU A 174 2.93 -2.54 10.88
N PHE A 175 4.15 -2.35 10.39
CA PHE A 175 4.96 -3.45 9.85
C PHE A 175 5.22 -4.53 10.90
N ILE A 176 5.62 -4.13 12.11
CA ILE A 176 5.86 -5.06 13.21
C ILE A 176 4.58 -5.82 13.57
N GLN A 177 3.46 -5.12 13.75
CA GLN A 177 2.19 -5.73 14.11
C GLN A 177 1.71 -6.72 13.05
N LEU A 178 1.71 -6.33 11.78
CA LEU A 178 1.25 -7.18 10.67
C LEU A 178 2.11 -8.44 10.53
N PHE A 179 3.43 -8.33 10.73
CA PHE A 179 4.31 -9.49 10.67
C PHE A 179 4.06 -10.47 11.83
N ILE A 180 3.88 -9.96 13.05
CA ILE A 180 3.55 -10.80 14.21
C ILE A 180 2.20 -11.50 14.03
N GLU A 181 1.17 -10.76 13.56
CA GLU A 181 -0.15 -11.32 13.22
C GLU A 181 -0.02 -12.44 12.16
N ALA A 182 0.73 -12.20 11.08
CA ALA A 182 0.98 -13.18 10.04
C ALA A 182 1.70 -14.42 10.57
N GLY A 183 2.73 -14.24 11.41
CA GLY A 183 3.49 -15.30 12.04
C GLY A 183 2.65 -16.17 12.97
N GLN A 184 1.82 -15.55 13.81
CA GLN A 184 0.88 -16.25 14.70
C GLN A 184 -0.13 -17.10 13.91
N ASN A 185 -0.62 -16.57 12.79
CA ASN A 185 -1.54 -17.26 11.89
C ASN A 185 -0.87 -18.25 10.93
N LYS A 186 0.47 -18.35 10.94
CA LYS A 186 1.28 -19.15 9.99
C LYS A 186 1.01 -18.78 8.53
N ASP A 187 0.68 -17.51 8.28
CA ASP A 187 0.39 -17.00 6.95
C ASP A 187 1.68 -16.66 6.19
N ASN A 188 2.22 -17.68 5.53
CA ASN A 188 3.48 -17.55 4.79
C ASN A 188 3.36 -16.63 3.57
N ILE A 189 2.15 -16.49 3.01
CA ILE A 189 1.88 -15.62 1.86
C ILE A 189 1.98 -14.18 2.35
N LEU A 190 1.29 -13.84 3.43
CA LEU A 190 1.30 -12.52 4.03
C LEU A 190 2.71 -12.07 4.45
N ILE A 191 3.49 -12.95 5.10
CA ILE A 191 4.90 -12.66 5.44
C ILE A 191 5.71 -12.34 4.18
N SER A 192 5.54 -13.11 3.11
CA SER A 192 6.25 -12.89 1.84
C SER A 192 5.89 -11.53 1.22
N HIS A 193 4.64 -11.10 1.33
CA HIS A 193 4.19 -9.80 0.85
C HIS A 193 4.67 -8.64 1.73
N LEU A 194 4.72 -8.82 3.05
CA LEU A 194 5.31 -7.83 3.97
C LEU A 194 6.79 -7.62 3.67
N ILE A 195 7.54 -8.71 3.45
CA ILE A 195 8.95 -8.64 3.04
C ILE A 195 9.09 -7.90 1.72
N ARG A 196 8.27 -8.23 0.72
CA ARG A 196 8.28 -7.54 -0.57
C ARG A 196 7.98 -6.05 -0.42
N CYS A 197 6.92 -5.71 0.31
CA CYS A 197 6.48 -4.34 0.56
C CYS A 197 7.57 -3.52 1.26
N LEU A 198 8.28 -4.13 2.21
CA LEU A 198 9.36 -3.46 2.92
C LEU A 198 10.61 -3.32 2.05
N VAL A 199 11.06 -4.38 1.37
CA VAL A 199 12.32 -4.35 0.60
C VAL A 199 12.20 -3.54 -0.70
N GLN A 200 11.10 -3.71 -1.43
CA GLN A 200 10.89 -3.09 -2.75
C GLN A 200 10.11 -1.77 -2.69
N GLN A 201 10.05 -1.13 -1.52
CA GLN A 201 9.50 0.21 -1.42
C GLN A 201 10.35 1.19 -2.22
N ASP A 202 9.72 2.14 -2.92
CA ASP A 202 10.43 3.20 -3.62
C ASP A 202 11.07 4.15 -2.60
N TYR A 203 12.30 3.84 -2.18
CA TYR A 203 13.07 4.67 -1.25
C TYR A 203 13.65 5.93 -1.91
N VAL A 204 13.83 5.90 -3.24
CA VAL A 204 14.40 6.98 -4.06
C VAL A 204 13.62 8.28 -3.86
N THR A 205 12.29 8.19 -3.83
CA THR A 205 11.40 9.34 -3.64
C THR A 205 11.49 10.01 -2.25
N SER A 206 12.21 9.45 -1.26
CA SER A 206 12.25 10.04 0.09
C SER A 206 13.53 10.75 0.49
N ASN A 207 14.67 10.58 -0.22
CA ASN A 207 15.99 11.04 0.26
C ASN A 207 16.24 10.76 1.75
N SER A 208 15.58 9.76 2.32
CA SER A 208 15.48 9.59 3.77
C SER A 208 16.15 8.29 4.12
N GLU A 209 17.48 8.33 4.23
CA GLU A 209 18.31 7.29 4.82
C GLU A 209 17.60 6.68 6.04
N HIS A 210 17.00 7.49 6.90
CA HIS A 210 16.25 7.06 8.08
C HIS A 210 15.16 5.99 7.85
N PHE A 211 14.49 5.95 6.69
CA PHE A 211 13.52 4.88 6.41
C PHE A 211 14.22 3.58 6.00
N LEU A 212 15.39 3.65 5.35
CA LEU A 212 16.23 2.48 5.08
C LEU A 212 16.77 1.90 6.39
N PHE A 213 17.21 2.76 7.33
CA PHE A 213 17.60 2.38 8.69
C PHE A 213 16.47 1.60 9.38
N LEU A 214 15.29 2.21 9.51
CA LEU A 214 14.14 1.58 10.17
C LEU A 214 13.71 0.28 9.48
N ALA A 215 13.76 0.23 8.15
CA ALA A 215 13.39 -0.98 7.42
C ALA A 215 14.38 -2.13 7.66
N ALA A 216 15.69 -1.84 7.74
CA ALA A 216 16.69 -2.83 8.13
C ALA A 216 16.50 -3.31 9.58
N GLU A 217 16.16 -2.40 10.50
CA GLU A 217 15.82 -2.74 11.89
C GLU A 217 14.60 -3.66 11.98
N ILE A 218 13.55 -3.38 11.19
CA ILE A 218 12.35 -4.22 11.12
C ILE A 218 12.71 -5.64 10.66
N ILE A 219 13.48 -5.78 9.57
CA ILE A 219 13.92 -7.10 9.09
C ILE A 219 14.77 -7.81 10.14
N ASN A 220 15.74 -7.11 10.75
CA ASN A 220 16.58 -7.68 11.81
C ASN A 220 15.75 -8.14 13.02
N PHE A 221 14.71 -7.39 13.39
CA PHE A 221 13.75 -7.81 14.40
C PHE A 221 12.99 -9.07 13.95
N TRP A 222 12.43 -9.09 12.73
CA TRP A 222 11.74 -10.25 12.18
C TRP A 222 12.60 -11.50 12.19
N MET A 223 13.88 -11.39 11.80
CA MET A 223 14.85 -12.48 11.79
C MET A 223 15.09 -13.13 13.15
N LYS A 224 14.85 -12.42 14.25
CA LYS A 224 14.99 -12.91 15.63
C LYS A 224 13.71 -13.56 16.17
N THR A 225 12.59 -13.46 15.44
CA THR A 225 11.32 -14.06 15.83
C THR A 225 11.27 -15.55 15.47
N PRO A 226 10.46 -16.37 16.17
CA PRO A 226 10.28 -17.78 15.83
C PRO A 226 9.52 -18.01 14.50
N TYR A 227 8.94 -16.95 13.93
CA TYR A 227 8.20 -17.00 12.67
C TYR A 227 9.13 -16.91 11.46
N TRP A 228 10.38 -16.49 11.65
CA TRP A 228 11.37 -16.38 10.59
C TRP A 228 12.03 -17.71 10.27
N ASN A 229 12.33 -17.94 9.00
CA ASN A 229 13.02 -19.15 8.55
C ASN A 229 13.86 -18.87 7.28
N GLN A 230 14.64 -19.87 6.86
CA GLN A 230 15.56 -19.75 5.73
C GLN A 230 14.89 -19.34 4.42
N ARG A 231 13.61 -19.69 4.19
CA ARG A 231 12.87 -19.29 2.99
C ARG A 231 12.73 -17.77 2.93
N TYR A 232 12.48 -17.11 4.06
CA TYR A 232 12.34 -15.66 4.13
C TYR A 232 13.66 -14.94 3.97
N THR A 233 14.76 -15.48 4.51
CA THR A 233 16.11 -14.97 4.22
C THR A 233 16.40 -14.97 2.72
N LYS A 234 16.19 -16.11 2.05
CA LYS A 234 16.37 -16.21 0.59
C LYS A 234 15.48 -15.25 -0.20
N LEU A 235 14.27 -15.00 0.30
CA LEU A 235 13.34 -14.06 -0.32
C LEU A 235 13.85 -12.61 -0.22
N VAL A 236 14.35 -12.20 0.96
CA VAL A 236 14.99 -10.89 1.15
C VAL A 236 16.19 -10.73 0.22
N GLU A 237 17.09 -11.71 0.20
CA GLU A 237 18.27 -11.71 -0.69
C GLU A 237 17.85 -11.56 -2.17
N GLY A 238 16.84 -12.31 -2.60
CA GLY A 238 16.32 -12.23 -3.96
C GLY A 238 15.77 -10.85 -4.31
N TYR A 239 14.99 -10.23 -3.42
CA TYR A 239 14.48 -8.87 -3.66
C TYR A 239 15.57 -7.81 -3.60
N LEU A 240 16.52 -7.89 -2.68
CA LEU A 240 17.64 -6.96 -2.63
C LEU A 240 18.51 -7.07 -3.88
N GLN A 241 18.74 -8.30 -4.39
CA GLN A 241 19.46 -8.50 -5.64
C GLN A 241 18.72 -7.91 -6.84
N GLN A 242 17.38 -8.04 -6.89
CA GLN A 242 16.56 -7.38 -7.91
C GLN A 242 16.68 -5.86 -7.85
N GLU A 243 16.65 -5.26 -6.65
CA GLU A 243 16.81 -3.82 -6.48
C GLU A 243 18.22 -3.35 -6.86
N ARG A 244 19.26 -4.14 -6.54
CA ARG A 244 20.63 -3.87 -6.99
C ARG A 244 20.76 -3.87 -8.52
N THR A 245 20.10 -4.79 -9.21
CA THR A 245 20.10 -4.81 -10.69
C THR A 245 19.39 -3.60 -11.32
N LYS A 246 18.59 -2.86 -10.55
CA LYS A 246 17.97 -1.59 -10.94
C LYS A 246 18.79 -0.37 -10.49
N GLU A 247 20.02 -0.59 -10.02
CA GLU A 247 20.93 0.46 -9.52
C GLU A 247 20.36 1.21 -8.29
N ASN A 248 19.48 0.56 -7.52
CA ASN A 248 18.96 1.13 -6.28
C ASN A 248 20.00 0.97 -5.15
N GLN A 249 20.73 2.04 -4.87
CA GLN A 249 21.78 2.08 -3.83
C GLN A 249 21.26 1.71 -2.43
N GLY A 250 19.98 1.91 -2.14
CA GLY A 250 19.37 1.49 -0.87
C GLY A 250 19.51 -0.01 -0.59
N SER A 251 19.55 -0.83 -1.63
CA SER A 251 19.73 -2.29 -1.49
C SER A 251 21.11 -2.68 -0.94
N LEU A 252 22.17 -1.94 -1.26
CA LEU A 252 23.53 -2.20 -0.78
C LEU A 252 23.61 -1.93 0.73
N TYR A 253 22.99 -0.85 1.16
CA TYR A 253 22.84 -0.51 2.57
C TYR A 253 22.14 -1.64 3.35
N PHE A 254 21.04 -2.18 2.83
CA PHE A 254 20.34 -3.32 3.45
C PHE A 254 21.22 -4.57 3.52
N PHE A 255 21.93 -4.91 2.43
CA PHE A 255 22.85 -6.05 2.41
C PHE A 255 23.89 -5.96 3.51
N TYR A 256 24.47 -4.76 3.70
CA TYR A 256 25.43 -4.47 4.75
C TYR A 256 24.82 -4.60 6.15
N LYS A 257 23.72 -3.88 6.43
CA LYS A 257 23.09 -3.85 7.76
C LYS A 257 22.54 -5.20 8.22
N LEU A 258 22.08 -6.03 7.29
CA LEU A 258 21.59 -7.37 7.60
C LEU A 258 22.72 -8.39 7.80
N GLY A 259 23.98 -7.98 7.64
CA GLY A 259 25.14 -8.84 7.86
C GLY A 259 25.36 -9.86 6.76
N PHE A 260 24.75 -9.68 5.58
CA PHE A 260 24.93 -10.61 4.45
C PHE A 260 26.33 -10.50 3.82
N SER A 261 27.08 -9.43 4.08
CA SER A 261 28.36 -9.13 3.42
C SER A 261 29.63 -9.41 4.24
N GLN A 262 29.54 -9.93 5.48
CA GLN A 262 30.74 -10.11 6.31
C GLN A 262 31.42 -11.47 6.06
N SER A 263 32.68 -11.42 5.64
CA SER A 263 33.46 -12.60 5.25
C SER A 263 34.13 -13.34 6.41
N GLN A 264 34.28 -12.74 7.60
CA GLN A 264 34.90 -13.42 8.75
C GLN A 264 34.40 -12.89 10.09
N GLY A 265 33.98 -13.81 10.97
CA GLY A 265 33.91 -13.59 12.41
C GLY A 265 32.51 -13.27 12.94
N THR A 266 31.69 -14.31 13.10
CA THR A 266 30.41 -14.35 13.85
C THR A 266 29.35 -13.32 13.44
N TYR A 267 28.44 -13.69 12.53
CA TYR A 267 26.97 -13.66 12.69
C TYR A 267 26.26 -14.18 11.41
N PHE A 268 25.40 -15.18 11.60
CA PHE A 268 24.34 -15.79 10.78
C PHE A 268 24.43 -16.11 9.27
N PHE A 269 25.13 -15.40 8.37
CA PHE A 269 25.03 -15.73 6.93
C PHE A 269 26.34 -15.58 6.13
N ASN A 270 26.67 -16.62 5.37
CA ASN A 270 27.86 -16.75 4.54
C ASN A 270 27.47 -16.53 3.07
N SER A 271 27.45 -15.27 2.61
CA SER A 271 27.15 -14.97 1.20
C SER A 271 28.44 -14.66 0.42
N LYS A 272 28.69 -15.41 -0.65
CA LYS A 272 29.78 -15.17 -1.63
C LYS A 272 29.38 -14.08 -2.63
N VAL A 273 28.78 -12.98 -2.18
CA VAL A 273 28.47 -11.87 -3.07
C VAL A 273 29.73 -11.02 -3.24
N ILE A 274 30.34 -11.09 -4.42
CA ILE A 274 31.47 -10.23 -4.77
C ILE A 274 30.91 -8.80 -4.87
N LEU A 275 31.33 -7.94 -3.94
CA LEU A 275 31.15 -6.50 -4.00
C LEU A 275 32.22 -5.95 -4.95
N ASN A 276 31.85 -5.06 -5.87
CA ASN A 276 32.85 -4.33 -6.67
C ASN A 276 33.48 -3.21 -5.81
N GLU A 277 34.56 -2.58 -6.28
CA GLU A 277 35.25 -1.53 -5.52
C GLU A 277 34.35 -0.33 -5.17
N ASP A 278 33.41 0.01 -6.07
CA ASP A 278 32.44 1.09 -5.84
C ASP A 278 31.48 0.76 -4.68
N ASP A 279 31.01 -0.49 -4.59
CA ASP A 279 30.16 -0.96 -3.49
C ASP A 279 30.92 -0.94 -2.15
N ILE A 280 32.21 -1.28 -2.16
CA ILE A 280 33.05 -1.24 -0.96
C ILE A 280 33.20 0.20 -0.47
N HIS A 281 33.51 1.14 -1.37
CA HIS A 281 33.60 2.55 -1.04
C HIS A 281 32.28 3.12 -0.51
N PHE A 282 31.16 2.74 -1.09
CA PHE A 282 29.83 3.13 -0.62
C PHE A 282 29.50 2.58 0.77
N ILE A 283 29.86 1.33 1.06
CA ILE A 283 29.67 0.75 2.39
C ILE A 283 30.54 1.47 3.43
N GLN A 284 31.78 1.81 3.08
CA GLN A 284 32.67 2.56 3.98
C GLN A 284 32.14 3.97 4.28
N SER A 285 31.54 4.66 3.31
CA SER A 285 30.92 5.97 3.55
C SER A 285 29.67 5.85 4.44
N ILE A 286 28.86 4.80 4.25
CA ILE A 286 27.73 4.49 5.15
C ILE A 286 28.21 4.25 6.59
N GLN A 287 29.28 3.48 6.78
CA GLN A 287 29.84 3.18 8.11
C GLN A 287 30.27 4.46 8.85
N GLN A 288 30.81 5.44 8.13
CA GLN A 288 31.16 6.73 8.70
C GLN A 288 29.91 7.52 9.11
N LEU A 289 28.87 7.54 8.27
CA LEU A 289 27.60 8.20 8.58
C LEU A 289 26.87 7.55 9.77
N ASP A 290 26.88 6.22 9.87
CA ASP A 290 26.34 5.48 11.01
C ASP A 290 26.99 5.95 12.32
N HIS A 291 28.32 6.02 12.34
CA HIS A 291 29.07 6.43 13.52
C HIS A 291 28.79 7.89 13.88
N GLU A 292 28.67 8.77 12.90
CA GLU A 292 28.27 10.16 13.12
C GLU A 292 26.85 10.28 13.70
N PHE A 293 25.91 9.45 13.23
CA PHE A 293 24.52 9.48 13.70
C PHE A 293 24.40 9.02 15.14
N GLU A 294 25.06 7.91 15.50
CA GLU A 294 25.13 7.40 16.88
C GLU A 294 25.75 8.44 17.83
N ASN A 295 26.80 9.12 17.40
CA ASN A 295 27.45 10.19 18.17
C ASN A 295 26.53 11.42 18.36
N ARG A 296 25.68 11.75 17.37
CA ARG A 296 24.72 12.86 17.47
C ARG A 296 23.53 12.51 18.38
N GLU A 297 22.98 11.31 18.30
CA GLU A 297 21.87 10.90 19.19
C GLU A 297 22.30 10.80 20.65
N THR A 298 23.48 10.23 20.90
CA THR A 298 24.06 10.18 22.26
C THR A 298 24.34 11.56 22.82
N SER A 299 24.85 12.49 22.00
CA SER A 299 25.03 13.90 22.37
C SER A 299 23.68 14.59 22.67
N ALA A 300 22.67 14.42 21.83
CA ALA A 300 21.34 15.02 22.03
C ALA A 300 20.60 14.44 23.26
N GLN A 301 20.78 13.15 23.57
CA GLN A 301 20.28 12.54 24.81
C GLN A 301 21.03 13.05 26.04
N GLY A 302 22.34 13.27 25.93
CA GLY A 302 23.17 13.88 26.98
C GLY A 302 22.70 15.29 27.33
N GLU A 303 22.52 16.16 26.34
CA GLU A 303 22.03 17.53 26.53
C GLU A 303 20.61 17.58 27.11
N ARG A 304 19.71 16.67 26.68
CA ARG A 304 18.37 16.56 27.29
C ARG A 304 18.44 16.14 28.76
N MET A 305 19.30 15.18 29.12
CA MET A 305 19.47 14.79 30.53
C MET A 305 20.10 15.91 31.38
N GLU A 306 20.97 16.73 30.80
CA GLU A 306 21.61 17.85 31.49
C GLU A 306 20.63 19.02 31.71
N GLN A 307 19.74 19.29 30.74
CA GLN A 307 18.60 20.21 30.91
C GLN A 307 17.60 19.73 31.97
N PHE A 308 17.33 18.42 32.05
CA PHE A 308 16.50 17.85 33.12
C PHE A 308 17.16 17.98 34.52
N ARG A 309 18.49 17.85 34.62
CA ARG A 309 19.21 18.06 35.87
C ARG A 309 19.21 19.52 36.32
N THR A 310 19.29 20.48 35.39
CA THR A 310 19.23 21.91 35.72
C THR A 310 17.82 22.36 36.14
N CYS A 311 16.76 21.73 35.61
CA CYS A 311 15.38 22.00 36.05
C CYS A 311 14.97 21.34 37.37
N THR A 312 15.75 20.42 37.94
CA THR A 312 15.43 19.71 39.20
C THR A 312 16.10 20.36 40.43
N ILE A 313 16.85 21.46 40.25
CA ILE A 313 17.60 22.16 41.32
C ILE A 313 16.99 23.56 41.64
N LEU A 314 15.80 23.87 41.12
CA LEU A 314 15.02 25.08 41.48
C LEU A 314 13.72 24.70 42.19
#